data_AF-A0A7J6KYH8-F1
#
_entry.id   AF-A0A7J6KYH8-F1
#
_cell.length_a   1.000
_cell.length_b   1.000
_cell.length_c   1.000
_cell.angle_alpha   90.00
_cell.angle_beta   90.00
_cell.angle_gamma   90.00
#
_symmetry.space_group_name_H-M   'P 1'
#
loop_
_entity.id
_entity.type
_entity.pdbx_description
1 polymer ?
#
loop_
_entity_poly.entity_id
_entity_poly.type
_entity_poly.pdbx_seq_one_letter_code
_entity_poly.pdbx_strand_id
1 'polypeptide(L)'
;IPSRHPVWSAVSLPLEMLDSGKFDWVLSMDCDCLFINMTVTLEHMLYRQGGLAGPQGPQLDPNAHFLISEDGRGLAGGSWMIRNSDWSRSFLRSVLGPLDEVHTYDRHDLKDQFALLWHLLVLFSRAPRHMVIKPFDRPEPARAEFSDVGVAGWPELQYIPEVRLIPQRLINAYPWALCRPSHHCFQDDEDFIVSFITLSSQSREMAFAMLNKFRAQAMSNYELSAH
;
A
#
# COMPACT_ATOMS: atom_id res chain seq x y z
N ILE A 1 -1.97 19.92 3.66
CA ILE A 1 -2.64 20.24 2.37
C ILE A 1 -4.08 20.65 2.66
N PRO A 2 -4.40 21.95 2.77
CA PRO A 2 -5.69 22.39 3.34
C PRO A 2 -6.93 22.08 2.48
N SER A 3 -6.76 21.86 1.16
CA SER A 3 -7.86 21.68 0.21
C SER A 3 -8.23 20.22 -0.09
N ARG A 4 -7.40 19.25 0.31
CA ARG A 4 -7.60 17.84 -0.05
C ARG A 4 -8.34 17.05 1.02
N HIS A 5 -9.07 16.03 0.58
CA HIS A 5 -9.67 15.07 1.49
C HIS A 5 -8.61 14.45 2.42
N PRO A 6 -8.88 14.29 3.74
CA PRO A 6 -7.88 13.84 4.71
C PRO A 6 -7.19 12.51 4.37
N VAL A 7 -7.87 11.62 3.64
CA VAL A 7 -7.30 10.33 3.19
C VAL A 7 -6.01 10.49 2.37
N TRP A 8 -5.83 11.62 1.67
CA TRP A 8 -4.57 11.92 0.95
C TRP A 8 -3.35 12.10 1.88
N SER A 9 -3.57 12.18 3.19
CA SER A 9 -2.50 12.16 4.19
C SER A 9 -1.74 10.84 4.20
N ALA A 10 -2.39 9.73 3.83
CA ALA A 10 -1.75 8.42 3.66
C ALA A 10 -0.65 8.45 2.58
N VAL A 11 -0.75 9.34 1.59
CA VAL A 11 0.27 9.50 0.53
C VAL A 11 1.22 10.65 0.86
N SER A 12 0.68 11.80 1.27
CA SER A 12 1.48 13.01 1.47
C SER A 12 2.40 12.97 2.69
N LEU A 13 1.99 12.32 3.80
CA LEU A 13 2.86 12.21 4.98
C LEU A 13 4.06 11.31 4.71
N PRO A 14 3.93 10.10 4.12
CA PRO A 14 5.10 9.33 3.73
C PRO A 14 6.01 10.08 2.77
N LEU A 15 5.47 10.81 1.78
CA LEU A 15 6.28 11.65 0.89
C LEU A 15 7.10 12.70 1.66
N GLU A 16 6.49 13.39 2.62
CA GLU A 16 7.20 14.35 3.49
C GLU A 16 8.32 13.65 4.29
N MET A 17 8.05 12.45 4.83
CA MET A 17 9.06 11.67 5.54
C MET A 17 10.21 11.26 4.62
N LEU A 18 9.94 10.87 3.36
CA LEU A 18 10.98 10.55 2.37
C LEU A 18 11.81 11.80 1.99
N ASP A 19 11.14 12.93 1.79
CA ASP A 19 11.78 14.21 1.44
C ASP A 19 12.67 14.74 2.57
N SER A 20 12.41 14.36 3.83
CA SER A 20 13.29 14.69 4.95
C SER A 20 14.68 14.04 4.87
N GLY A 21 14.83 12.95 4.10
CA GLY A 21 16.07 12.18 3.98
C GLY A 21 16.49 11.42 5.24
N LYS A 22 15.68 11.42 6.30
CA LYS A 22 16.03 10.84 7.61
C LYS A 22 15.80 9.33 7.73
N PHE A 23 14.97 8.78 6.85
CA PHE A 23 14.52 7.39 6.92
C PHE A 23 14.87 6.67 5.63
N ASP A 24 15.34 5.42 5.73
CA ASP A 24 15.57 4.54 4.57
C ASP A 24 14.27 3.91 4.07
N TRP A 25 13.33 3.68 4.99
CA TRP A 25 12.01 3.11 4.73
C TRP A 25 10.98 3.81 5.59
N VAL A 26 9.77 3.96 5.04
CA VAL A 26 8.60 4.49 5.75
C VAL A 26 7.50 3.45 5.68
N LEU A 27 6.99 3.04 6.84
CA LEU A 27 5.75 2.29 6.97
C LEU A 27 4.60 3.29 7.09
N SER A 28 3.69 3.29 6.12
CA SER A 28 2.39 3.94 6.25
C SER A 28 1.41 2.93 6.82
N MET A 29 0.63 3.33 7.82
CA MET A 29 -0.31 2.47 8.52
C MET A 29 -1.52 3.31 8.98
N ASP A 30 -2.72 2.81 8.71
CA ASP A 30 -3.95 3.43 9.18
C ASP A 30 -4.04 3.41 10.71
N CYS A 31 -4.77 4.36 11.27
CA CYS A 31 -4.93 4.48 12.73
C CYS A 31 -5.78 3.35 13.35
N ASP A 32 -6.48 2.58 12.52
CA ASP A 32 -7.24 1.40 12.89
C ASP A 32 -6.48 0.10 12.57
N CYS A 33 -5.14 0.15 12.57
CA CYS A 33 -4.28 -1.02 12.49
C CYS A 33 -3.51 -1.23 13.81
N LEU A 34 -3.22 -2.49 14.16
CA LEU A 34 -2.43 -2.87 15.33
C LEU A 34 -1.38 -3.92 14.96
N PHE A 35 -0.16 -3.76 15.50
CA PHE A 35 0.82 -4.85 15.56
C PHE A 35 0.35 -5.89 16.58
N ILE A 36 0.25 -7.14 16.15
CA ILE A 36 -0.20 -8.26 16.99
C ILE A 36 0.95 -9.23 17.28
N ASN A 37 1.79 -9.51 16.30
CA ASN A 37 2.95 -10.38 16.49
C ASN A 37 4.21 -9.56 16.77
N MET A 38 4.54 -9.39 18.05
CA MET A 38 5.71 -8.64 18.49
C MET A 38 7.04 -9.45 18.45
N THR A 39 7.01 -10.68 17.92
CA THR A 39 8.21 -11.51 17.72
C THR A 39 8.84 -11.30 16.34
N VAL A 40 8.13 -10.64 15.42
CA VAL A 40 8.58 -10.33 14.06
C VAL A 40 8.96 -8.86 14.00
N THR A 41 10.07 -8.53 13.34
CA THR A 41 10.49 -7.15 13.12
C THR A 41 10.18 -6.68 11.69
N LEU A 42 10.10 -5.36 11.50
CA LEU A 42 9.94 -4.78 10.17
C LEU A 42 11.13 -5.12 9.26
N GLU A 43 12.34 -5.19 9.80
CA GLU A 43 13.54 -5.59 9.06
C GLU A 43 13.41 -7.03 8.57
N HIS A 44 12.96 -7.96 9.43
CA HIS A 44 12.72 -9.34 9.01
C HIS A 44 11.77 -9.39 7.80
N MET A 45 10.69 -8.61 7.82
CA MET A 45 9.77 -8.53 6.69
C MET A 45 10.38 -7.91 5.44
N LEU A 46 11.14 -6.81 5.58
CA LEU A 46 11.82 -6.17 4.48
C LEU A 46 12.76 -7.13 3.75
N TYR A 47 13.62 -7.84 4.49
CA TYR A 47 14.54 -8.81 3.89
C TYR A 47 13.83 -10.05 3.34
N ARG A 48 12.75 -10.50 3.98
CA ARG A 48 12.01 -11.68 3.52
C ARG A 48 11.19 -11.43 2.27
N GLN A 49 10.59 -10.23 2.13
CA GLN A 49 9.65 -9.93 1.05
C GLN A 49 10.24 -9.02 -0.03
N GLY A 50 11.14 -8.12 0.35
CA GLY A 50 11.84 -7.21 -0.55
C GLY A 50 13.29 -7.63 -0.82
N GLY A 51 13.74 -8.77 -0.31
CA GLY A 51 15.11 -9.25 -0.48
C GLY A 51 15.29 -10.29 -1.57
N LEU A 52 16.56 -10.46 -1.96
CA LEU A 52 17.07 -11.52 -2.81
C LEU A 52 17.99 -12.44 -1.99
N ALA A 53 18.05 -13.71 -2.38
CA ALA A 53 19.06 -14.61 -1.84
C ALA A 53 20.44 -14.18 -2.34
N GLY A 54 21.34 -13.84 -1.42
CA GLY A 54 22.72 -13.47 -1.71
C GLY A 54 23.71 -14.51 -1.18
N PRO A 55 24.95 -14.51 -1.69
CA PRO A 55 26.01 -15.43 -1.24
C PRO A 55 26.43 -15.22 0.22
N GLN A 56 26.13 -14.05 0.80
CA GLN A 56 26.43 -13.71 2.21
C GLN A 56 25.15 -13.65 3.07
N GLY A 57 24.02 -14.15 2.58
CA GLY A 57 22.72 -14.06 3.22
C GLY A 57 21.73 -13.16 2.46
N PRO A 58 20.53 -12.92 3.03
CA PRO A 58 19.51 -12.08 2.42
C PRO A 58 20.02 -10.64 2.23
N GLN A 59 19.86 -10.10 1.03
CA GLN A 59 20.15 -8.70 0.72
C GLN A 59 18.89 -8.05 0.19
N LEU A 60 18.64 -6.77 0.50
CA LEU A 60 17.51 -6.07 -0.11
C LEU A 60 17.71 -5.98 -1.62
N ASP A 61 16.67 -6.34 -2.38
CA ASP A 61 16.65 -6.13 -3.81
C ASP A 61 16.82 -4.62 -4.07
N PRO A 62 17.84 -4.19 -4.84
CA PRO A 62 18.01 -2.78 -5.14
C PRO A 62 16.80 -2.18 -5.85
N ASN A 63 15.99 -3.01 -6.53
CA ASN A 63 14.75 -2.62 -7.20
C ASN A 63 13.51 -2.80 -6.32
N ALA A 64 13.58 -3.28 -5.07
CA ALA A 64 12.39 -3.25 -4.20
C ALA A 64 12.25 -1.86 -3.57
N HIS A 65 11.27 -1.09 -4.04
CA HIS A 65 10.98 0.25 -3.52
C HIS A 65 9.63 0.34 -2.82
N PHE A 66 8.68 -0.53 -3.15
CA PHE A 66 7.33 -0.47 -2.58
C PHE A 66 6.81 -1.86 -2.23
N LEU A 67 6.40 -2.06 -0.98
CA LEU A 67 5.84 -3.32 -0.48
C LEU A 67 4.39 -3.07 -0.06
N ILE A 68 3.48 -3.78 -0.69
CA ILE A 68 2.04 -3.64 -0.45
C ILE A 68 1.37 -5.00 -0.64
N SER A 69 0.22 -5.21 0.00
CA SER A 69 -0.58 -6.41 -0.19
C SER A 69 -1.78 -6.14 -1.09
N GLU A 70 -2.32 -7.20 -1.66
CA GLU A 70 -3.64 -7.19 -2.31
C GLU A 70 -4.73 -7.70 -1.37
N ASP A 71 -5.96 -7.34 -1.67
CA ASP A 71 -7.16 -7.99 -1.12
C ASP A 71 -8.20 -8.21 -2.23
N GLY A 72 -9.37 -8.72 -1.86
CA GLY A 72 -10.47 -8.94 -2.79
C GLY A 72 -11.03 -7.71 -3.52
N ARG A 73 -10.51 -6.51 -3.24
CA ARG A 73 -10.89 -5.24 -3.88
C ARG A 73 -9.73 -4.60 -4.66
N GLY A 74 -8.60 -5.29 -4.82
CA GLY A 74 -7.39 -4.79 -5.47
C GLY A 74 -6.27 -4.66 -4.45
N LEU A 75 -5.91 -3.45 -4.04
CA LEU A 75 -4.88 -3.23 -3.02
C LEU A 75 -5.44 -3.22 -1.61
N ALA A 76 -4.72 -3.81 -0.66
CA ALA A 76 -4.93 -3.59 0.76
C ALA A 76 -4.19 -2.29 1.18
N GLY A 77 -4.83 -1.14 1.01
CA GLY A 77 -4.21 0.19 1.13
C GLY A 77 -3.96 0.69 2.55
N GLY A 78 -4.46 0.00 3.58
CA GLY A 78 -4.38 0.47 4.97
C GLY A 78 -3.00 0.31 5.60
N SER A 79 -2.11 -0.47 5.00
CA SER A 79 -0.72 -0.59 5.44
C SER A 79 0.20 -0.94 4.28
N TRP A 80 1.33 -0.26 4.18
CA TRP A 80 2.34 -0.48 3.14
C TRP A 80 3.68 0.15 3.52
N MET A 81 4.76 -0.32 2.91
CA MET A 81 6.11 0.21 3.15
C MET A 81 6.70 0.76 1.85
N ILE A 82 7.41 1.89 1.96
CA ILE A 82 8.10 2.50 0.83
C ILE A 82 9.54 2.88 1.18
N ARG A 83 10.47 2.58 0.28
CA ARG A 83 11.88 2.93 0.41
C ARG A 83 12.09 4.40 0.13
N ASN A 84 13.05 5.03 0.78
CA ASN A 84 13.53 6.35 0.39
C ASN A 84 14.43 6.25 -0.83
N SER A 85 13.87 6.66 -1.97
CA SER A 85 14.55 6.66 -3.26
C SER A 85 13.95 7.73 -4.16
N ASP A 86 14.67 8.10 -5.22
CA ASP A 86 14.16 9.05 -6.22
C ASP A 86 12.89 8.51 -6.89
N TRP A 87 12.87 7.21 -7.19
CA TRP A 87 11.69 6.53 -7.71
C TRP A 87 10.49 6.71 -6.78
N SER A 88 10.64 6.43 -5.48
CA SER A 88 9.55 6.49 -4.51
C SER A 88 8.98 7.88 -4.35
N ARG A 89 9.85 8.90 -4.29
CA ARG A 89 9.43 10.31 -4.22
C ARG A 89 8.68 10.71 -5.49
N SER A 90 9.21 10.34 -6.66
CA SER A 90 8.56 10.60 -7.94
C SER A 90 7.19 9.90 -8.02
N PHE A 91 7.12 8.63 -7.60
CA PHE A 91 5.90 7.84 -7.55
C PHE A 91 4.84 8.50 -6.67
N LEU A 92 5.14 8.80 -5.40
CA LEU A 92 4.16 9.42 -4.50
C LEU A 92 3.73 10.81 -4.96
N ARG A 93 4.63 11.60 -5.56
CA ARG A 93 4.26 12.89 -6.19
C ARG A 93 3.31 12.70 -7.36
N SER A 94 3.50 11.66 -8.17
CA SER A 94 2.59 11.37 -9.29
C SER A 94 1.22 10.91 -8.80
N VAL A 95 1.18 10.04 -7.78
CA VAL A 95 -0.06 9.58 -7.13
C VAL A 95 -0.80 10.74 -6.48
N LEU A 96 -0.08 11.67 -5.86
CA LEU A 96 -0.68 12.86 -5.27
C LEU A 96 -1.11 13.84 -6.37
N GLY A 97 -0.35 14.06 -7.42
CA GLY A 97 -0.67 15.06 -8.45
C GLY A 97 -0.61 16.51 -7.94
N PRO A 98 -1.00 17.50 -8.79
CA PRO A 98 -0.92 18.92 -8.45
C PRO A 98 -1.84 19.31 -7.28
N LEU A 99 -1.36 20.15 -6.35
CA LEU A 99 -2.11 20.49 -5.12
C LEU A 99 -3.27 21.49 -5.36
N ASP A 100 -3.23 22.19 -6.48
CA ASP A 100 -4.17 23.22 -6.92
C ASP A 100 -5.27 22.69 -7.86
N GLU A 101 -5.24 21.41 -8.20
CA GLU A 101 -6.22 20.76 -9.07
C GLU A 101 -7.12 19.79 -8.31
N VAL A 102 -8.34 19.60 -8.84
CA VAL A 102 -9.24 18.54 -8.36
C VAL A 102 -8.65 17.19 -8.74
N HIS A 103 -8.47 16.30 -7.77
CA HIS A 103 -7.86 15.02 -8.07
C HIS A 103 -8.80 14.13 -8.87
N THR A 104 -8.30 13.49 -9.93
CA THR A 104 -9.11 12.60 -10.81
C THR A 104 -9.86 11.52 -10.03
N TYR A 105 -9.31 11.09 -8.90
CA TYR A 105 -9.87 10.03 -8.07
C TYR A 105 -10.79 10.55 -6.95
N ASP A 106 -10.97 11.87 -6.78
CA ASP A 106 -11.75 12.42 -5.65
C ASP A 106 -13.22 11.97 -5.62
N ARG A 107 -13.74 11.53 -6.76
CA ARG A 107 -15.09 10.95 -6.92
C ARG A 107 -15.22 9.49 -6.44
N HIS A 108 -14.15 8.85 -5.99
CA HIS A 108 -14.14 7.45 -5.55
C HIS A 108 -14.06 7.36 -4.01
N ASP A 109 -14.76 6.38 -3.43
CA ASP A 109 -14.78 6.18 -1.96
C ASP A 109 -13.42 5.71 -1.40
N LEU A 110 -12.61 5.05 -2.23
CA LEU A 110 -11.25 4.58 -1.90
C LEU A 110 -10.20 5.31 -2.76
N LYS A 111 -10.34 6.64 -2.85
CA LYS A 111 -9.65 7.48 -3.85
C LYS A 111 -8.12 7.32 -3.87
N ASP A 112 -7.50 7.24 -2.72
CA ASP A 112 -6.06 7.06 -2.55
C ASP A 112 -5.62 5.64 -2.91
N GLN A 113 -6.35 4.62 -2.46
CA GLN A 113 -6.11 3.21 -2.80
C GLN A 113 -6.25 2.97 -4.32
N PHE A 114 -7.28 3.55 -4.95
CA PHE A 114 -7.45 3.47 -6.41
C PHE A 114 -6.37 4.25 -7.16
N ALA A 115 -5.97 5.41 -6.66
CA ALA A 115 -4.88 6.17 -7.26
C ALA A 115 -3.56 5.39 -7.19
N LEU A 116 -3.24 4.78 -6.05
CA LEU A 116 -2.10 3.88 -5.90
C LEU A 116 -2.18 2.74 -6.92
N LEU A 117 -3.27 1.96 -6.91
CA LEU A 117 -3.44 0.83 -7.82
C LEU A 117 -3.21 1.22 -9.27
N TRP A 118 -3.80 2.32 -9.72
CA TRP A 118 -3.67 2.76 -11.11
C TRP A 118 -2.25 3.16 -11.50
N HIS A 119 -1.49 3.77 -10.57
CA HIS A 119 -0.09 4.12 -10.82
C HIS A 119 0.85 2.91 -10.74
N LEU A 120 0.45 1.85 -10.04
CA LEU A 120 1.24 0.65 -9.85
C LEU A 120 1.11 -0.33 -11.02
N LEU A 121 0.00 -0.29 -11.76
CA LEU A 121 -0.26 -1.18 -12.88
C LEU A 121 0.35 -0.65 -14.19
N VAL A 122 1.03 -1.55 -14.92
CA VAL A 122 1.48 -1.34 -16.30
C VAL A 122 0.64 -2.17 -17.25
N LEU A 123 0.19 -1.55 -18.34
CA LEU A 123 -0.39 -2.26 -19.48
C LEU A 123 0.74 -2.80 -20.36
N PHE A 124 0.88 -4.12 -20.45
CA PHE A 124 1.92 -4.79 -21.24
C PHE A 124 1.69 -4.74 -22.77
N SER A 125 0.87 -3.81 -23.27
CA SER A 125 0.53 -3.69 -24.69
C SER A 125 1.73 -3.19 -25.52
N ARG A 126 2.67 -4.10 -25.78
CA ARG A 126 3.66 -4.16 -26.88
C ARG A 126 3.97 -2.84 -27.60
N ALA A 127 4.58 -1.90 -26.89
CA ALA A 127 5.50 -0.91 -27.45
C ALA A 127 6.29 -0.29 -26.30
N PRO A 128 7.58 0.06 -26.49
CA PRO A 128 8.28 0.89 -25.54
C PRO A 128 7.57 2.26 -25.52
N ARG A 129 6.60 2.42 -24.62
CA ARG A 129 6.23 3.75 -24.18
C ARG A 129 7.46 4.24 -23.43
N HIS A 130 8.28 5.03 -24.10
CA HIS A 130 8.93 6.14 -23.41
C HIS A 130 7.79 6.90 -22.74
N MET A 131 7.45 6.51 -21.51
CA MET A 131 6.52 7.22 -20.67
C MET A 131 7.29 8.44 -20.17
N VAL A 132 7.59 9.34 -21.11
CA VAL A 132 7.86 10.72 -20.77
C VAL A 132 6.52 11.19 -20.24
N ILE A 133 6.38 11.22 -18.92
CA ILE A 133 5.42 12.10 -18.27
C ILE A 133 5.88 13.50 -18.69
N LYS A 134 5.48 13.94 -19.89
CA LYS A 134 5.68 15.32 -20.27
C LYS A 134 4.83 16.13 -19.28
N PRO A 135 5.37 17.20 -18.69
CA PRO A 135 4.53 18.17 -18.01
C PRO A 135 3.38 18.55 -18.94
N PHE A 136 2.19 18.69 -18.36
CA PHE A 136 0.91 18.82 -19.03
C PHE A 136 0.81 20.17 -19.76
N ASP A 137 1.61 20.38 -20.80
CA ASP A 137 1.48 21.53 -21.69
C ASP A 137 0.29 21.26 -22.62
N ARG A 138 -0.86 21.87 -22.31
CA ARG A 138 -2.07 21.83 -23.14
C ARG A 138 -1.75 22.39 -24.54
N PRO A 139 -2.23 21.72 -25.60
CA PRO A 139 -3.07 22.45 -26.56
C PRO A 139 -4.24 21.61 -27.11
N GLU A 140 -5.38 22.30 -27.29
CA GLU A 140 -6.60 21.99 -28.08
C GLU A 140 -7.22 20.58 -28.13
N PRO A 141 -8.57 20.48 -28.20
CA PRO A 141 -9.27 19.20 -28.23
C PRO A 141 -9.18 18.56 -29.63
N ALA A 142 -8.06 17.90 -29.92
CA ALA A 142 -8.03 16.91 -30.99
C ALA A 142 -8.98 15.75 -30.61
N ARG A 143 -9.99 15.49 -31.44
CA ARG A 143 -10.77 14.24 -31.37
C ARG A 143 -9.78 13.09 -31.53
N ALA A 144 -9.43 12.45 -30.42
CA ALA A 144 -8.69 11.20 -30.45
C ALA A 144 -9.58 10.15 -31.12
N GLU A 145 -9.30 9.83 -32.38
CA GLU A 145 -9.74 8.58 -32.98
C GLU A 145 -9.05 7.48 -32.18
N PHE A 146 -9.76 6.93 -31.20
CA PHE A 146 -9.38 5.68 -30.55
C PHE A 146 -9.54 4.59 -31.61
N SER A 147 -8.49 4.37 -32.41
CA SER A 147 -8.32 3.10 -33.11
C SER A 147 -8.50 1.96 -32.10
N ASP A 148 -9.08 0.83 -32.50
CA ASP A 148 -9.27 -0.39 -31.70
C ASP A 148 -7.94 -0.90 -31.09
N VAL A 149 -7.41 -0.20 -30.10
CA VAL A 149 -6.35 -0.67 -29.23
C VAL A 149 -7.07 -1.64 -28.32
N GLY A 150 -6.97 -2.93 -28.65
CA GLY A 150 -7.56 -4.00 -27.84
C GLY A 150 -7.29 -3.72 -26.37
N VAL A 151 -8.37 -3.52 -25.61
CA VAL A 151 -8.28 -3.28 -24.17
C VAL A 151 -7.61 -4.53 -23.61
N ALA A 152 -6.39 -4.37 -23.09
CA ALA A 152 -5.64 -5.45 -22.47
C ALA A 152 -6.56 -6.13 -21.45
N GLY A 153 -6.69 -7.45 -21.53
CA GLY A 153 -7.46 -8.19 -20.54
C GLY A 153 -6.81 -8.05 -19.17
N TRP A 154 -7.61 -8.19 -18.10
CA TRP A 154 -7.11 -8.25 -16.72
C TRP A 154 -5.88 -9.17 -16.51
N PRO A 155 -5.74 -10.33 -17.21
CA PRO A 155 -4.54 -11.18 -17.10
C PRO A 155 -3.22 -10.55 -17.60
N GLU A 156 -3.28 -9.45 -18.35
CA GLU A 156 -2.11 -8.77 -18.90
C GLU A 156 -1.60 -7.62 -18.01
N LEU A 157 -2.32 -7.31 -16.93
CA LEU A 157 -1.91 -6.30 -15.97
C LEU A 157 -0.79 -6.84 -15.10
N GLN A 158 0.29 -6.08 -15.02
CA GLN A 158 1.42 -6.37 -14.15
C GLN A 158 1.73 -5.17 -13.28
N TYR A 159 2.25 -5.42 -12.08
CA TYR A 159 2.82 -4.38 -11.26
C TYR A 159 4.14 -3.88 -11.87
N ILE A 160 4.43 -2.59 -11.69
CA ILE A 160 5.75 -2.03 -12.02
C ILE A 160 6.87 -2.79 -11.28
N PRO A 161 8.06 -2.97 -11.90
CA PRO A 161 9.14 -3.80 -11.36
C PRO A 161 9.62 -3.40 -9.97
N GLU A 162 9.34 -2.17 -9.54
CA GLU A 162 9.75 -1.66 -8.24
C GLU A 162 8.87 -2.11 -7.06
N VAL A 163 7.76 -2.78 -7.36
CA VAL A 163 6.73 -3.18 -6.39
C VAL A 163 6.89 -4.65 -6.05
N ARG A 164 6.74 -4.97 -4.77
CA ARG A 164 6.64 -6.33 -4.27
C ARG A 164 5.27 -6.50 -3.64
N LEU A 165 4.48 -7.40 -4.22
CA LEU A 165 3.27 -7.86 -3.57
C LEU A 165 3.67 -8.78 -2.42
N ILE A 166 3.22 -8.44 -1.22
CA ILE A 166 3.48 -9.24 -0.02
C ILE A 166 2.17 -9.86 0.47
N PRO A 167 2.22 -11.04 1.12
CA PRO A 167 1.02 -11.67 1.65
C PRO A 167 0.25 -10.73 2.58
N GLN A 168 -1.07 -10.62 2.38
CA GLN A 168 -1.95 -9.78 3.21
C GLN A 168 -1.78 -10.05 4.70
N ARG A 169 -1.55 -11.30 5.08
CA ARG A 169 -1.28 -11.74 6.47
C ARG A 169 -0.14 -11.01 7.18
N LEU A 170 0.80 -10.42 6.44
CA LEU A 170 1.96 -9.75 7.00
C LEU A 170 1.71 -8.27 7.30
N ILE A 171 0.81 -7.58 6.60
CA ILE A 171 0.63 -6.14 6.81
C ILE A 171 -0.82 -5.69 6.94
N ASN A 172 -1.80 -6.51 6.56
CA ASN A 172 -3.18 -6.06 6.46
C ASN A 172 -4.19 -7.19 6.69
N ALA A 173 -3.93 -8.08 7.66
CA ALA A 173 -4.86 -9.15 8.02
C ALA A 173 -6.16 -8.58 8.58
N TYR A 174 -7.31 -9.17 8.28
CA TYR A 174 -8.60 -8.66 8.78
C TYR A 174 -9.14 -9.51 9.92
N PRO A 175 -9.74 -8.90 10.96
CA PRO A 175 -10.45 -9.66 11.99
C PRO A 175 -11.45 -10.62 11.36
N TRP A 176 -11.56 -11.83 11.93
CA TRP A 176 -12.48 -12.86 11.44
C TRP A 176 -13.93 -12.36 11.27
N ALA A 177 -14.37 -11.44 12.14
CA ALA A 177 -15.71 -10.84 12.09
C ALA A 177 -15.93 -9.92 10.87
N LEU A 178 -14.85 -9.42 10.27
CA LEU A 178 -14.84 -8.45 9.16
C LEU A 178 -14.30 -9.06 7.86
N CYS A 179 -13.83 -10.31 7.94
CA CYS A 179 -13.22 -11.01 6.82
C CYS A 179 -14.28 -11.44 5.79
N ARG A 180 -13.87 -11.45 4.51
CA ARG A 180 -14.67 -11.96 3.39
C ARG A 180 -13.89 -13.11 2.74
N PRO A 181 -14.52 -13.97 1.91
CA PRO A 181 -13.83 -15.09 1.27
C PRO A 181 -12.60 -14.71 0.44
N SER A 182 -12.54 -13.46 -0.05
CA SER A 182 -11.43 -12.92 -0.82
C SER A 182 -10.37 -12.19 0.03
N HIS A 183 -10.50 -12.23 1.36
CA HIS A 183 -9.57 -11.62 2.31
C HIS A 183 -8.81 -12.69 3.08
N HIS A 184 -7.60 -12.36 3.52
CA HIS A 184 -6.92 -13.10 4.57
C HIS A 184 -7.55 -12.78 5.92
N CYS A 185 -8.18 -13.78 6.53
CA CYS A 185 -8.72 -13.67 7.88
C CYS A 185 -7.60 -13.88 8.89
N PHE A 186 -7.64 -13.08 9.96
CA PHE A 186 -6.63 -13.09 10.99
C PHE A 186 -6.43 -14.49 11.59
N GLN A 187 -5.18 -14.92 11.67
CA GLN A 187 -4.74 -16.15 12.33
C GLN A 187 -3.84 -15.81 13.52
N ASP A 188 -4.15 -16.41 14.66
CA ASP A 188 -3.35 -16.22 15.87
C ASP A 188 -1.90 -16.71 15.62
N ASP A 189 -0.94 -15.99 16.19
CA ASP A 189 0.52 -16.27 16.17
C ASP A 189 1.23 -16.20 14.81
N GLU A 190 0.50 -16.15 13.70
CA GLU A 190 1.08 -15.99 12.35
C GLU A 190 1.12 -14.54 11.87
N ASP A 191 0.04 -13.80 12.15
CA ASP A 191 -0.20 -12.52 11.49
C ASP A 191 0.44 -11.35 12.23
N PHE A 192 1.07 -10.46 11.47
CA PHE A 192 1.89 -9.39 12.05
C PHE A 192 1.08 -8.13 12.37
N ILE A 193 0.31 -7.63 11.40
CA ILE A 193 -0.58 -6.47 11.56
C ILE A 193 -2.01 -6.91 11.29
N VAL A 194 -2.92 -6.48 12.16
CA VAL A 194 -4.37 -6.59 11.96
C VAL A 194 -4.96 -5.21 11.66
N SER A 195 -5.86 -5.14 10.69
CA SER A 195 -6.50 -3.92 10.23
C SER A 195 -8.01 -3.99 10.43
N PHE A 196 -8.56 -3.08 11.21
CA PHE A 196 -9.97 -3.06 11.60
C PHE A 196 -10.83 -2.33 10.56
N ILE A 197 -10.82 -2.84 9.32
CA ILE A 197 -11.57 -2.22 8.22
C ILE A 197 -13.03 -1.99 8.60
N THR A 198 -13.56 -0.81 8.29
CA THR A 198 -14.97 -0.49 8.56
C THR A 198 -15.37 -0.60 10.04
N LEU A 199 -14.44 -0.40 10.99
CA LEU A 199 -14.74 -0.44 12.43
C LEU A 199 -15.92 0.49 12.81
N SER A 200 -16.06 1.61 12.12
CA SER A 200 -17.17 2.56 12.25
C SER A 200 -18.55 1.98 11.90
N SER A 201 -18.60 0.87 11.16
CA SER A 201 -19.82 0.15 10.82
C SER A 201 -20.22 -0.89 11.87
N GLN A 202 -19.41 -1.09 12.92
CA GLN A 202 -19.70 -2.01 14.01
C GLN A 202 -20.36 -1.30 15.18
N SER A 203 -21.07 -2.06 16.04
CA SER A 203 -21.50 -1.49 17.31
C SER A 203 -20.29 -1.12 18.15
N ARG A 204 -20.46 -0.14 19.04
CA ARG A 204 -19.40 0.28 19.96
C ARG A 204 -18.90 -0.92 20.76
N GLU A 205 -19.81 -1.74 21.29
CA GLU A 205 -19.50 -2.92 22.09
C GLU A 205 -18.64 -3.92 21.31
N MET A 206 -18.98 -4.18 20.05
CA MET A 206 -18.21 -5.07 19.18
C MET A 206 -16.82 -4.49 18.88
N ALA A 207 -16.74 -3.20 18.56
CA ALA A 207 -15.46 -2.52 18.31
C ALA A 207 -14.54 -2.61 19.53
N PHE A 208 -15.05 -2.30 20.73
CA PHE A 208 -14.28 -2.41 21.97
C PHE A 208 -13.89 -3.85 22.29
N ALA A 209 -14.78 -4.82 22.10
CA ALA A 209 -14.47 -6.24 22.31
C ALA A 209 -13.33 -6.72 21.40
N MET A 210 -13.38 -6.37 20.11
CA MET A 210 -12.32 -6.69 19.15
C MET A 210 -11.00 -6.03 19.54
N LEU A 211 -10.99 -4.69 19.74
CA LEU A 211 -9.77 -3.97 20.09
C LEU A 211 -9.14 -4.51 21.38
N ASN A 212 -9.95 -4.83 22.39
CA ASN A 212 -9.44 -5.42 23.63
C ASN A 212 -8.86 -6.83 23.43
N LYS A 213 -9.50 -7.69 22.61
CA LYS A 213 -8.99 -9.03 22.28
C LYS A 213 -7.61 -8.93 21.63
N PHE A 214 -7.49 -8.13 20.59
CA PHE A 214 -6.24 -7.98 19.83
C PHE A 214 -5.16 -7.25 20.62
N ARG A 215 -5.51 -6.26 21.44
CA ARG A 215 -4.57 -5.62 22.37
C ARG A 215 -4.02 -6.64 23.38
N ALA A 216 -4.88 -7.46 23.99
CA ALA A 216 -4.43 -8.47 24.95
C ALA A 216 -3.45 -9.46 24.30
N GLN A 217 -3.73 -9.86 23.05
CA GLN A 217 -2.85 -10.72 22.27
C GLN A 217 -1.50 -10.06 21.96
N ALA A 218 -1.50 -8.79 21.53
CA ALA A 218 -0.27 -8.03 21.29
C ALA A 218 0.61 -7.92 22.55
N MET A 219 0.00 -7.66 23.71
CA MET A 219 0.69 -7.61 24.99
C MET A 219 1.28 -8.97 25.38
N SER A 220 0.53 -10.06 25.20
CA SER A 220 1.03 -11.41 25.46
C SER A 220 2.23 -11.76 24.59
N ASN A 221 2.20 -11.40 23.30
CA ASN A 221 3.32 -11.63 22.38
C ASN A 221 4.55 -10.80 22.73
N TYR A 222 4.35 -9.58 23.23
CA TYR A 222 5.44 -8.72 23.69
C TYR A 222 6.13 -9.29 24.94
N GLU A 223 5.36 -9.81 25.89
CA GLU A 223 5.92 -10.44 27.10
C GLU A 223 6.73 -11.69 26.76
N LEU A 224 6.28 -12.49 25.78
CA LEU A 224 7.00 -13.66 25.30
C LEU A 224 8.30 -13.31 24.56
N SER A 225 8.36 -12.19 23.83
CA SER A 225 9.57 -11.79 23.11
C SER A 225 10.64 -11.13 23.99
N ALA A 226 10.29 -10.77 25.22
CA ALA A 226 11.22 -10.17 26.19
C ALA A 226 12.09 -11.20 26.95
N HIS A 227 11.87 -12.50 26.74
CA HIS A 227 12.55 -13.61 27.42
C HIS A 227 13.35 -14.46 26.44
#